data_AF-A0A6J0SRB1-F1
#
_entry.id   AF-A0A6J0SRB1-F1
#
_cell.length_a   1.000
_cell.length_b   1.000
_cell.length_c   1.000
_cell.angle_alpha   90.00
_cell.angle_beta   90.00
_cell.angle_gamma   90.00
#
_symmetry.space_group_name_H-M   'P 1'
#
loop_
_entity.id
_entity.type
_entity.pdbx_description
1 polymer ?
#
loop_
_entity_poly.entity_id
_entity_poly.type
_entity_poly.pdbx_seq_one_letter_code
_entity_poly.pdbx_strand_id
1 'polypeptide(L)'
;MAVRVTGNFFVYLLAPKVDDHENKTIRSPGKLVGLNVFSQFYVGGYIEYIPELLPYGSHFKNGFQGCIFDILVRAGRDQKLKAPGIPEGHPNAGRNIGQCEKSLCQLIKCRNGGTCVESGSTLYCKCPTGWKGAFCTETISVCDPEHDPPPKCKQGSPCVPLPDGYTCLCPLGTTGIYCEQALAISDVSFISNQSSWMSFHSFNIRHKFHIQMQFQALSANGILFYTAQHLSQRSGDFLSLSLVNGYVQLRYNLGDRTLILQTFQNVHITNNSWYLIKAGRVGNEGYLDLDGINITQKASSGMTALDTRTDFYIGGVSSLHLVNPMAVNNEPIGFTGCIREVLINNKELELTERGAKGGSNVGDCDGTSCGYKVCKNNGKCKVKNAHFSCLCPKQWMGETCEQSTYCSHNKCLHGGICIPNPVLLSYTCACRLGWSGFWCERQVSFFTAKFIGNSYIKYIDPNYKARDLRFTKLSLNFTTTKTDGLLVWLGRAEDEDNDFLAVGLFDGMLKVVVNLGERIAIPLIHRSNTLCCNKWHFVTITQNKTVIRVYLDEELVVCEDLDPQRKYTVLNYGGICYFGGFGLDRKVNIVTTGLFSQEFFGKIKDVALFQDSKKVALITGEGYNVYSGDKD
;
A
#
# COMPACT_ATOMS: atom_id res chain seq x y z
N MET A 1 -10.60 -11.23 -34.32
CA MET A 1 -12.07 -11.33 -34.46
C MET A 1 -12.42 -12.78 -34.79
N ALA A 2 -13.23 -13.42 -33.96
CA ALA A 2 -13.49 -14.86 -33.99
C ALA A 2 -14.70 -15.22 -34.86
N VAL A 3 -14.62 -16.32 -35.60
CA VAL A 3 -15.79 -16.96 -36.22
C VAL A 3 -15.91 -18.39 -35.69
N ARG A 4 -17.11 -18.70 -35.22
CA ARG A 4 -17.54 -19.99 -34.64
C ARG A 4 -18.10 -20.85 -35.77
N VAL A 5 -17.54 -22.04 -35.97
CA VAL A 5 -18.17 -23.09 -36.78
C VAL A 5 -18.24 -24.36 -35.93
N THR A 6 -19.44 -24.85 -35.67
CA THR A 6 -19.71 -26.14 -35.01
C THR A 6 -20.03 -27.19 -36.07
N GLY A 7 -19.29 -28.30 -36.08
CA GLY A 7 -19.60 -29.45 -36.93
C GLY A 7 -18.99 -30.75 -36.36
N ASN A 8 -19.78 -31.84 -36.38
CA ASN A 8 -19.35 -33.16 -35.95
C ASN A 8 -18.59 -33.88 -37.09
N PHE A 9 -17.39 -34.41 -36.81
CA PHE A 9 -16.55 -35.14 -37.76
C PHE A 9 -16.56 -36.64 -37.48
N PHE A 10 -16.86 -37.50 -38.47
CA PHE A 10 -16.83 -38.96 -38.27
C PHE A 10 -15.51 -39.58 -38.76
N VAL A 11 -14.80 -40.35 -37.91
CA VAL A 11 -13.59 -41.11 -38.30
C VAL A 11 -13.66 -42.54 -37.73
N TYR A 12 -13.57 -43.55 -38.58
CA TYR A 12 -13.57 -44.96 -38.18
C TYR A 12 -12.23 -45.69 -38.40
N LEU A 13 -11.36 -45.17 -39.27
CA LEU A 13 -10.09 -45.78 -39.68
C LEU A 13 -9.11 -44.66 -40.09
N LEU A 14 -7.92 -44.62 -39.48
CA LEU A 14 -6.82 -43.78 -39.94
C LEU A 14 -5.81 -44.68 -40.67
N ALA A 15 -5.57 -44.37 -41.94
CA ALA A 15 -4.53 -45.01 -42.76
C ALA A 15 -3.52 -43.93 -43.19
N PRO A 16 -2.60 -43.52 -42.29
CA PRO A 16 -1.50 -42.66 -42.69
C PRO A 16 -0.64 -43.38 -43.74
N LYS A 17 -0.46 -42.71 -44.87
CA LYS A 17 0.45 -43.12 -45.95
C LYS A 17 1.54 -42.06 -46.05
N VAL A 18 2.79 -42.49 -46.06
CA VAL A 18 3.96 -41.66 -46.32
C VAL A 18 4.61 -42.27 -47.55
N ASP A 19 4.67 -41.50 -48.64
CA ASP A 19 5.17 -41.93 -49.95
C ASP A 19 4.55 -43.27 -50.41
N ASP A 20 5.33 -44.19 -50.96
CA ASP A 20 4.87 -45.49 -51.48
C ASP A 20 4.85 -46.63 -50.45
N HIS A 21 4.95 -46.32 -49.15
CA HIS A 21 4.91 -47.33 -48.11
C HIS A 21 3.50 -47.92 -47.89
N GLU A 22 3.45 -49.17 -47.41
CA GLU A 22 2.20 -49.86 -47.06
C GLU A 22 1.43 -49.12 -45.95
N ASN A 23 0.12 -49.01 -46.13
CA ASN A 23 -0.76 -48.33 -45.18
C ASN A 23 -0.78 -49.04 -43.83
N LYS A 24 -0.31 -48.37 -42.78
CA LYS A 24 -0.56 -48.81 -41.40
C LYS A 24 -1.95 -48.36 -40.99
N THR A 25 -2.83 -49.32 -40.71
CA THR A 25 -4.19 -49.03 -40.26
C THR A 25 -4.25 -49.04 -38.73
N ILE A 26 -4.70 -47.93 -38.14
CA ILE A 26 -4.83 -47.79 -36.68
C ILE A 26 -6.28 -47.44 -36.34
N ARG A 27 -6.79 -48.03 -35.25
CA ARG A 27 -8.13 -47.78 -34.72
C ARG A 27 -8.05 -47.04 -33.39
N SER A 28 -8.80 -45.95 -33.26
CA SER A 28 -8.92 -45.25 -31.98
C SER A 28 -9.66 -46.13 -30.96
N PRO A 29 -9.23 -46.14 -29.69
CA PRO A 29 -9.93 -46.87 -28.63
C PRO A 29 -11.24 -46.15 -28.25
N GLY A 30 -12.30 -46.93 -28.01
CA GLY A 30 -13.61 -46.42 -27.53
C GLY A 30 -14.74 -46.46 -28.57
N LYS A 31 -15.91 -45.92 -28.18
CA LYS A 31 -17.15 -45.92 -28.99
C LYS A 31 -17.43 -44.59 -29.70
N LEU A 32 -16.62 -43.57 -29.44
CA LEU A 32 -16.80 -42.25 -30.03
C LEU A 32 -16.20 -42.23 -31.43
N VAL A 33 -17.04 -41.83 -32.38
CA VAL A 33 -16.71 -41.74 -33.81
C VAL A 33 -16.45 -40.30 -34.24
N GLY A 34 -16.67 -39.36 -33.32
CA GLY A 34 -16.62 -37.92 -33.47
C GLY A 34 -15.28 -37.32 -33.06
N LEU A 35 -14.51 -36.66 -33.95
CA LEU A 35 -13.42 -35.77 -33.51
C LEU A 35 -13.94 -34.33 -33.41
N ASN A 36 -14.20 -33.87 -32.19
CA ASN A 36 -14.64 -32.48 -31.96
C ASN A 36 -13.41 -31.60 -31.68
N VAL A 37 -13.05 -30.75 -32.64
CA VAL A 37 -11.97 -29.78 -32.49
C VAL A 37 -12.55 -28.39 -32.30
N PHE A 38 -12.16 -27.73 -31.21
CA PHE A 38 -12.38 -26.30 -31.03
C PHE A 38 -11.05 -25.56 -31.26
N SER A 39 -11.14 -24.29 -31.66
CA SER A 39 -10.03 -23.33 -31.74
C SER A 39 -8.88 -23.68 -32.69
N GLN A 40 -8.97 -23.16 -33.93
CA GLN A 40 -7.85 -22.87 -34.84
C GLN A 40 -7.04 -24.09 -35.37
N PHE A 41 -6.67 -24.01 -36.66
CA PHE A 41 -5.85 -25.02 -37.34
C PHE A 41 -4.42 -24.48 -37.46
N TYR A 42 -3.46 -25.12 -36.78
CA TYR A 42 -2.06 -24.70 -36.79
C TYR A 42 -1.24 -25.59 -37.71
N VAL A 43 -0.32 -24.98 -38.46
CA VAL A 43 0.58 -25.64 -39.39
C VAL A 43 2.00 -25.20 -39.07
N GLY A 44 2.92 -26.16 -38.94
CA GLY A 44 4.35 -25.91 -38.70
C GLY A 44 4.71 -25.48 -37.26
N GLY A 45 3.84 -24.76 -36.55
CA GLY A 45 4.09 -24.34 -35.17
C GLY A 45 2.93 -23.53 -34.58
N TYR A 46 3.14 -22.95 -33.40
CA TYR A 46 2.15 -22.16 -32.65
C TYR A 46 2.81 -20.94 -31.99
N ILE A 47 2.02 -19.92 -31.61
CA ILE A 47 2.49 -18.55 -31.34
C ILE A 47 3.37 -18.44 -30.07
N GLU A 48 3.07 -19.21 -29.03
CA GLU A 48 3.83 -19.29 -27.77
C GLU A 48 3.83 -20.74 -27.27
N TYR A 49 4.96 -21.24 -26.75
CA TYR A 49 5.03 -22.57 -26.14
C TYR A 49 4.16 -22.63 -24.87
N ILE A 50 2.88 -22.99 -25.03
CA ILE A 50 1.95 -23.29 -23.94
C ILE A 50 1.82 -24.83 -23.86
N PRO A 51 2.59 -25.51 -22.98
CA PRO A 51 2.59 -26.97 -22.90
C PRO A 51 1.23 -27.57 -22.52
N GLU A 52 0.34 -26.76 -21.94
CA GLU A 52 -1.03 -27.15 -21.56
C GLU A 52 -1.97 -27.41 -22.74
N LEU A 53 -1.63 -26.96 -23.96
CA LEU A 53 -2.43 -27.16 -25.18
C LEU A 53 -2.03 -28.42 -25.97
N LEU A 54 -0.94 -29.09 -25.58
CA LEU A 54 -0.46 -30.30 -26.24
C LEU A 54 -0.95 -31.56 -25.51
N PRO A 55 -1.39 -32.62 -26.22
CA PRO A 55 -1.81 -33.87 -25.58
C PRO A 55 -0.69 -34.46 -24.72
N TYR A 56 -1.03 -34.92 -23.52
CA TYR A 56 -0.09 -35.56 -22.61
C TYR A 56 0.65 -36.71 -23.33
N GLY A 57 1.97 -36.63 -23.45
CA GLY A 57 2.82 -37.60 -24.16
C GLY A 57 3.27 -37.19 -25.57
N SER A 58 2.86 -36.03 -26.10
CA SER A 58 3.42 -35.53 -27.36
C SER A 58 4.84 -34.99 -27.15
N HIS A 59 5.86 -35.73 -27.56
CA HIS A 59 7.28 -35.37 -27.39
C HIS A 59 7.80 -34.32 -28.40
N PHE A 60 7.03 -33.27 -28.70
CA PHE A 60 7.45 -32.21 -29.63
C PHE A 60 7.98 -31.00 -28.85
N LYS A 61 9.30 -30.76 -28.93
CA LYS A 61 9.97 -29.63 -28.26
C LYS A 61 10.20 -28.41 -29.15
N ASN A 62 10.14 -28.60 -30.48
CA ASN A 62 10.43 -27.59 -31.48
C ASN A 62 9.31 -27.55 -32.53
N GLY A 63 9.09 -26.38 -33.14
CA GLY A 63 8.27 -26.28 -34.35
C GLY A 63 8.94 -26.97 -35.55
N PHE A 64 8.15 -27.25 -36.58
CA PHE A 64 8.61 -27.80 -37.85
C PHE A 64 9.54 -26.81 -38.55
N GLN A 65 10.65 -27.32 -39.09
CA GLN A 65 11.60 -26.56 -39.92
C GLN A 65 11.69 -27.24 -41.29
N GLY A 66 11.24 -26.55 -42.32
CA GLY A 66 11.21 -27.07 -43.68
C GLY A 66 10.09 -26.46 -44.49
N CYS A 67 9.84 -27.05 -45.65
CA CYS A 67 8.83 -26.61 -46.58
C CYS A 67 7.58 -27.49 -46.50
N ILE A 68 6.40 -26.86 -46.44
CA ILE A 68 5.11 -27.54 -46.48
C ILE A 68 4.35 -27.00 -47.68
N PHE A 69 3.93 -27.89 -48.56
CA PHE A 69 3.14 -27.57 -49.75
C PHE A 69 1.85 -28.40 -49.73
N ASP A 70 0.84 -27.95 -50.48
CA ASP A 70 -0.38 -28.72 -50.81
C ASP A 70 -1.13 -29.32 -49.61
N ILE A 71 -1.34 -28.50 -48.57
CA ILE A 71 -2.16 -28.91 -47.42
C ILE A 71 -3.62 -28.91 -47.83
N LEU A 72 -4.21 -30.10 -47.86
CA LEU A 72 -5.63 -30.30 -48.12
C LEU A 72 -6.29 -30.96 -46.92
N VAL A 73 -7.37 -30.37 -46.43
CA VAL A 73 -8.16 -30.87 -45.31
C VAL A 73 -9.56 -31.20 -45.79
N ARG A 74 -10.10 -32.33 -45.34
CA ARG A 74 -11.48 -32.72 -45.57
C ARG A 74 -12.24 -32.62 -44.25
N ALA A 75 -13.09 -31.61 -44.14
CA ALA A 75 -13.84 -31.28 -42.94
C ALA A 75 -15.32 -31.06 -43.28
N GLY A 76 -16.24 -31.63 -42.49
CA GLY A 76 -17.69 -31.53 -42.72
C GLY A 76 -18.29 -32.64 -43.61
N ARG A 77 -19.61 -32.58 -43.88
CA ARG A 77 -20.36 -33.63 -44.60
C ARG A 77 -20.13 -33.65 -46.11
N ASP A 78 -19.57 -32.59 -46.69
CA ASP A 78 -19.49 -32.39 -48.14
C ASP A 78 -18.38 -33.19 -48.84
N GLN A 79 -17.60 -34.00 -48.11
CA GLN A 79 -16.53 -34.89 -48.59
C GLN A 79 -15.43 -34.28 -49.49
N LYS A 80 -15.45 -32.98 -49.78
CA LYS A 80 -14.45 -32.29 -50.62
C LYS A 80 -13.18 -31.98 -49.83
N LEU A 81 -12.04 -32.19 -50.47
CA LEU A 81 -10.74 -31.69 -50.01
C LEU A 81 -10.65 -30.19 -50.31
N LYS A 82 -10.27 -29.40 -49.31
CA LYS A 82 -10.12 -27.94 -49.42
C LYS A 82 -8.83 -27.48 -48.75
N ALA A 83 -8.26 -26.39 -49.23
CA ALA A 83 -7.11 -25.78 -48.57
C ALA A 83 -7.57 -25.06 -47.27
N PRO A 84 -6.88 -25.21 -46.14
CA PRO A 84 -7.24 -24.52 -44.90
C PRO A 84 -7.03 -22.99 -45.04
N GLY A 85 -7.94 -22.19 -44.45
CA GLY A 85 -7.89 -20.72 -44.52
C GLY A 85 -9.24 -20.08 -44.86
N ILE A 86 -9.40 -18.79 -44.56
CA ILE A 86 -10.55 -17.98 -44.99
C ILE A 86 -10.01 -16.62 -45.48
N PRO A 87 -9.97 -16.34 -46.79
CA PRO A 87 -10.39 -17.18 -47.93
C PRO A 87 -9.62 -18.51 -48.08
N GLU A 88 -10.16 -19.47 -48.82
CA GLU A 88 -9.52 -20.78 -49.05
C GLU A 88 -8.06 -20.60 -49.54
N GLY A 89 -7.11 -21.31 -48.92
CA GLY A 89 -5.67 -21.20 -49.21
C GLY A 89 -4.95 -19.99 -48.58
N HIS A 90 -5.65 -19.12 -47.84
CA HIS A 90 -5.06 -17.96 -47.18
C HIS A 90 -5.03 -18.13 -45.65
N PRO A 91 -3.84 -18.11 -45.02
CA PRO A 91 -3.74 -18.25 -43.56
C PRO A 91 -4.25 -16.99 -42.85
N ASN A 92 -4.88 -17.18 -41.68
CA ASN A 92 -5.39 -16.06 -40.89
C ASN A 92 -4.28 -15.21 -40.25
N ALA A 93 -3.14 -15.83 -39.92
CA ALA A 93 -1.94 -15.18 -39.36
C ALA A 93 -0.73 -16.12 -39.50
N GLY A 94 0.48 -15.56 -39.46
CA GLY A 94 1.73 -16.30 -39.46
C GLY A 94 2.88 -15.46 -38.90
N ARG A 95 3.88 -16.11 -38.29
CA ARG A 95 5.09 -15.47 -37.76
C ARG A 95 6.30 -16.30 -38.18
N ASN A 96 7.37 -15.65 -38.61
CA ASN A 96 8.62 -16.31 -39.04
C ASN A 96 8.41 -17.35 -40.16
N ILE A 97 7.64 -16.97 -41.18
CA ILE A 97 7.36 -17.78 -42.37
C ILE A 97 8.05 -17.11 -43.56
N GLY A 98 8.80 -17.90 -44.34
CA GLY A 98 9.48 -17.45 -45.55
C GLY A 98 9.06 -18.25 -46.77
N GLN A 99 9.39 -17.74 -47.96
CA GLN A 99 9.23 -18.49 -49.19
C GLN A 99 10.30 -19.57 -49.31
N CYS A 100 9.89 -20.80 -49.60
CA CYS A 100 10.80 -21.90 -49.81
C CYS A 100 11.78 -21.61 -50.95
N GLU A 101 13.04 -22.05 -50.78
CA GLU A 101 14.13 -21.87 -51.74
C GLU A 101 14.53 -20.41 -52.02
N LYS A 102 14.01 -19.44 -51.25
CA LYS A 102 14.47 -18.05 -51.26
C LYS A 102 15.09 -17.65 -49.92
N SER A 103 16.29 -17.08 -50.00
CA SER A 103 16.93 -16.45 -48.85
C SER A 103 16.15 -15.21 -48.42
N LEU A 104 15.73 -15.17 -47.16
CA LEU A 104 15.07 -14.01 -46.55
C LEU A 104 16.02 -12.80 -46.47
N CYS A 105 17.33 -13.03 -46.44
CA CYS A 105 18.35 -11.98 -46.51
C CYS A 105 18.43 -11.26 -47.87
N GLN A 106 17.77 -11.77 -48.92
CA GLN A 106 17.59 -11.02 -50.16
C GLN A 106 16.50 -9.94 -50.06
N LEU A 107 15.52 -10.14 -49.16
CA LEU A 107 14.39 -9.22 -48.97
C LEU A 107 14.66 -8.19 -47.87
N ILE A 108 15.41 -8.58 -46.83
CA ILE A 108 15.72 -7.71 -45.69
C ILE A 108 17.18 -7.28 -45.75
N LYS A 109 17.40 -5.96 -45.78
CA LYS A 109 18.74 -5.35 -45.75
C LYS A 109 19.03 -4.77 -44.37
N CYS A 110 20.02 -5.34 -43.69
CA CYS A 110 20.59 -4.73 -42.49
C CYS A 110 21.28 -3.41 -42.87
N ARG A 111 21.12 -2.38 -42.04
CA ARG A 111 21.71 -1.06 -42.27
C ARG A 111 23.09 -0.95 -41.61
N ASN A 112 23.81 0.12 -41.93
CA ASN A 112 25.09 0.50 -41.32
C ASN A 112 26.16 -0.60 -41.30
N GLY A 113 26.23 -1.42 -42.36
CA GLY A 113 27.20 -2.52 -42.46
C GLY A 113 26.82 -3.78 -41.68
N GLY A 114 25.60 -3.87 -41.18
CA GLY A 114 25.06 -5.10 -40.59
C GLY A 114 25.04 -6.27 -41.56
N THR A 115 25.33 -7.46 -41.05
CA THR A 115 25.28 -8.71 -41.82
C THR A 115 23.97 -9.43 -41.51
N CYS A 116 23.19 -9.72 -42.55
CA CYS A 116 21.99 -10.55 -42.37
C CYS A 116 22.40 -12.00 -42.17
N VAL A 117 21.93 -12.60 -41.09
CA VAL A 117 22.21 -13.99 -40.73
C VAL A 117 20.89 -14.76 -40.66
N GLU A 118 20.77 -15.80 -41.48
CA GLU A 118 19.65 -16.72 -41.43
C GLU A 118 19.89 -17.74 -40.30
N SER A 119 18.87 -17.96 -39.47
CA SER A 119 18.89 -18.91 -38.37
C SER A 119 17.58 -19.71 -38.42
N GLY A 120 17.62 -20.88 -39.07
CA GLY A 120 16.44 -21.71 -39.31
C GLY A 120 15.43 -21.00 -40.23
N SER A 121 14.17 -20.86 -39.78
CA SER A 121 13.11 -20.10 -40.46
C SER A 121 13.06 -18.62 -40.06
N THR A 122 14.07 -18.13 -39.34
CA THR A 122 14.18 -16.75 -38.87
C THR A 122 15.43 -16.09 -39.44
N LEU A 123 15.47 -14.76 -39.41
CA LEU A 123 16.71 -14.01 -39.65
C LEU A 123 16.92 -13.00 -38.54
N TYR A 124 18.17 -12.59 -38.36
CA TYR A 124 18.51 -11.44 -37.56
C TYR A 124 19.66 -10.69 -38.21
N CYS A 125 19.75 -9.39 -37.95
CA CYS A 125 20.90 -8.61 -38.35
C CYS A 125 21.98 -8.70 -37.28
N LYS A 126 23.15 -9.25 -37.64
CA LYS A 126 24.36 -9.12 -36.83
C LYS A 126 24.90 -7.71 -37.03
N CYS A 127 24.73 -6.87 -36.01
CA CYS A 127 25.16 -5.48 -36.07
C CYS A 127 26.67 -5.33 -35.82
N PRO A 128 27.34 -4.43 -36.55
CA PRO A 128 28.72 -4.07 -36.25
C PRO A 128 28.79 -3.19 -35.00
N THR A 129 30.00 -3.03 -34.47
CA THR A 129 30.26 -2.22 -33.26
C THR A 129 29.65 -0.81 -33.39
N GLY A 130 28.94 -0.38 -32.33
CA GLY A 130 28.26 0.91 -32.28
C GLY A 130 26.80 0.91 -32.77
N TRP A 131 26.29 -0.22 -33.30
CA TRP A 131 24.91 -0.33 -33.79
C TRP A 131 24.14 -1.46 -33.11
N LYS A 132 22.84 -1.24 -32.90
CA LYS A 132 21.88 -2.20 -32.33
C LYS A 132 20.52 -2.13 -33.02
N GLY A 133 19.58 -2.92 -32.49
CA GLY A 133 18.22 -3.03 -32.99
C GLY A 133 18.08 -4.07 -34.10
N ALA A 134 16.85 -4.44 -34.43
CA ALA A 134 16.55 -5.55 -35.32
C ALA A 134 17.15 -5.43 -36.74
N PHE A 135 17.41 -4.19 -37.19
CA PHE A 135 17.96 -3.90 -38.51
C PHE A 135 19.27 -3.08 -38.47
N CYS A 136 19.90 -2.95 -37.30
CA CYS A 136 21.12 -2.14 -37.10
C CYS A 136 20.95 -0.66 -37.47
N THR A 137 19.76 -0.10 -37.18
CA THR A 137 19.42 1.30 -37.46
C THR A 137 19.58 2.20 -36.24
N GLU A 138 19.74 1.63 -35.05
CA GLU A 138 19.88 2.36 -33.79
C GLU A 138 21.34 2.37 -33.36
N THR A 139 21.82 3.50 -32.84
CA THR A 139 23.16 3.58 -32.26
C THR A 139 23.16 3.01 -30.85
N ILE A 140 24.25 2.32 -30.48
CA ILE A 140 24.49 1.88 -29.10
C ILE A 140 24.74 3.12 -28.24
N SER A 141 23.92 3.29 -27.21
CA SER A 141 24.10 4.26 -26.13
C SER A 141 25.08 3.73 -25.09
N VAL A 142 25.74 4.62 -24.34
CA VAL A 142 26.69 4.25 -23.28
C VAL A 142 26.05 3.39 -22.18
N CYS A 143 24.73 3.48 -22.02
CA CYS A 143 23.96 2.70 -21.04
C CYS A 143 23.44 1.36 -21.58
N ASP A 144 23.67 1.06 -22.85
CA ASP A 144 23.21 -0.21 -23.41
C ASP A 144 24.11 -1.38 -22.96
N PRO A 145 23.55 -2.58 -22.73
CA PRO A 145 24.33 -3.77 -22.36
C PRO A 145 25.42 -4.14 -23.37
N GLU A 146 25.21 -3.81 -24.65
CA GLU A 146 26.13 -4.08 -25.75
C GLU A 146 27.28 -3.05 -25.88
N HIS A 147 27.27 -1.98 -25.06
CA HIS A 147 28.34 -0.98 -25.06
C HIS A 147 29.65 -1.55 -24.48
N ASP A 148 30.78 -1.25 -25.12
CA ASP A 148 32.12 -1.69 -24.70
C ASP A 148 33.04 -0.47 -24.50
N PRO A 149 33.59 -0.24 -23.30
CA PRO A 149 33.36 -1.00 -22.07
C PRO A 149 31.94 -0.79 -21.50
N PRO A 150 31.37 -1.78 -20.79
CA PRO A 150 30.04 -1.64 -20.20
C PRO A 150 29.99 -0.50 -19.16
N PRO A 151 28.81 0.11 -18.93
CA PRO A 151 28.65 1.15 -17.91
C PRO A 151 29.00 0.59 -16.52
N LYS A 152 29.68 1.40 -15.71
CA LYS A 152 30.24 0.98 -14.42
C LYS A 152 29.22 1.01 -13.28
N CYS A 153 27.97 1.41 -13.54
CA CYS A 153 26.92 1.45 -12.53
C CYS A 153 26.80 0.09 -11.82
N LYS A 154 26.72 0.10 -10.49
CA LYS A 154 26.50 -1.12 -9.70
C LYS A 154 25.23 -1.83 -10.17
N GLN A 155 25.24 -3.16 -10.09
CA GLN A 155 24.11 -3.99 -10.50
C GLN A 155 22.80 -3.53 -9.82
N GLY A 156 21.76 -3.31 -10.61
CA GLY A 156 20.45 -2.82 -10.15
C GLY A 156 20.30 -1.29 -10.15
N SER A 157 21.38 -0.53 -10.38
CA SER A 157 21.33 0.92 -10.52
C SER A 157 21.02 1.32 -11.98
N PRO A 158 19.97 2.11 -12.25
CA PRO A 158 19.68 2.59 -13.60
C PRO A 158 20.80 3.51 -14.15
N CYS A 159 21.19 3.30 -15.40
CA CYS A 159 22.13 4.16 -16.13
C CYS A 159 21.34 5.19 -16.96
N VAL A 160 21.75 6.46 -16.91
CA VAL A 160 21.17 7.55 -17.68
C VAL A 160 22.24 8.15 -18.60
N PRO A 161 22.06 8.10 -19.93
CA PRO A 161 23.01 8.70 -20.86
C PRO A 161 22.97 10.22 -20.78
N LEU A 162 24.13 10.85 -20.85
CA LEU A 162 24.33 12.30 -20.87
C LEU A 162 25.07 12.69 -22.17
N PRO A 163 25.03 13.97 -22.60
CA PRO A 163 25.75 14.42 -23.79
C PRO A 163 27.25 14.04 -23.76
N ASP A 164 27.88 14.17 -22.59
CA ASP A 164 29.29 13.86 -22.34
C ASP A 164 29.46 12.62 -21.42
N GLY A 165 28.74 11.54 -21.70
CA GLY A 165 28.92 10.25 -21.01
C GLY A 165 27.63 9.68 -20.41
N TYR A 166 27.65 9.36 -19.12
CA TYR A 166 26.49 8.80 -18.40
C TYR A 166 26.57 9.09 -16.90
N THR A 167 25.45 8.95 -16.22
CA THR A 167 25.36 8.95 -14.76
C THR A 167 24.56 7.74 -14.27
N CYS A 168 24.79 7.36 -13.01
CA CYS A 168 24.07 6.26 -12.36
C CYS A 168 23.04 6.83 -11.37
N LEU A 169 21.82 6.32 -11.43
CA LEU A 169 20.78 6.59 -10.44
C LEU A 169 20.96 5.62 -9.28
N CYS A 170 21.48 6.09 -8.16
CA CYS A 170 21.79 5.25 -7.01
C CYS A 170 20.54 4.89 -6.21
N PRO A 171 20.21 3.59 -6.09
CA PRO A 171 19.15 3.14 -5.21
C PRO A 171 19.39 3.56 -3.75
N LEU A 172 18.32 3.59 -2.97
CA LEU A 172 18.40 3.87 -1.53
C LEU A 172 19.44 2.97 -0.84
N GLY A 173 20.22 3.57 0.05
CA GLY A 173 21.30 2.89 0.77
C GLY A 173 22.61 2.73 -0.02
N THR A 174 22.74 3.38 -1.19
CA THR A 174 23.98 3.41 -1.97
C THR A 174 24.35 4.83 -2.42
N THR A 175 25.65 5.09 -2.59
CA THR A 175 26.19 6.37 -3.04
C THR A 175 27.49 6.17 -3.82
N GLY A 176 28.09 7.26 -4.28
CA GLY A 176 29.25 7.27 -5.18
C GLY A 176 28.85 7.44 -6.64
N ILE A 177 29.81 7.78 -7.49
CA ILE A 177 29.57 8.09 -8.91
C ILE A 177 29.01 6.88 -9.69
N TYR A 178 29.26 5.66 -9.22
CA TYR A 178 28.77 4.42 -9.80
C TYR A 178 27.90 3.62 -8.81
N CYS A 179 27.46 4.25 -7.72
CA CYS A 179 26.67 3.63 -6.65
C CYS A 179 27.42 2.49 -5.95
N GLU A 180 28.75 2.54 -5.94
CA GLU A 180 29.63 1.49 -5.43
C GLU A 180 29.72 1.45 -3.90
N GLN A 181 29.40 2.57 -3.23
CA GLN A 181 29.55 2.75 -1.80
C GLN A 181 28.22 2.50 -1.09
N ALA A 182 28.26 1.85 0.08
CA ALA A 182 27.09 1.71 0.93
C ALA A 182 26.83 2.99 1.72
N LEU A 183 25.56 3.35 1.91
CA LEU A 183 25.11 4.50 2.67
C LEU A 183 24.06 4.05 3.69
N ALA A 184 24.20 4.45 4.94
CA ALA A 184 23.14 4.33 5.94
C ALA A 184 22.51 5.71 6.12
N ILE A 185 21.20 5.84 5.89
CA ILE A 185 20.52 7.14 5.92
C ILE A 185 20.04 7.40 7.34
N SER A 186 20.54 8.47 7.98
CA SER A 186 20.16 8.84 9.35
C SER A 186 19.34 10.13 9.40
N ASP A 187 19.71 11.12 8.59
CA ASP A 187 18.93 12.33 8.29
C ASP A 187 18.95 12.52 6.77
N VAL A 188 17.79 12.47 6.12
CA VAL A 188 17.77 12.41 4.65
C VAL A 188 18.16 13.74 3.99
N SER A 189 19.03 13.67 2.97
CA SER A 189 19.34 14.80 2.09
C SER A 189 18.95 14.55 0.64
N PHE A 190 18.56 15.63 -0.02
CA PHE A 190 18.13 15.66 -1.42
C PHE A 190 18.96 16.68 -2.19
N ILE A 191 19.25 16.38 -3.45
CA ILE A 191 19.99 17.25 -4.36
C ILE A 191 19.28 17.29 -5.71
N SER A 192 18.68 18.45 -6.03
CA SER A 192 17.81 18.59 -7.20
C SER A 192 18.48 18.25 -8.54
N ASN A 193 19.74 18.66 -8.73
CA ASN A 193 20.50 18.41 -9.96
C ASN A 193 20.93 16.94 -10.13
N GLN A 194 20.78 16.11 -9.11
CA GLN A 194 21.02 14.67 -9.17
C GLN A 194 19.71 13.86 -9.25
N SER A 195 18.55 14.49 -9.40
CA SER A 195 17.25 13.80 -9.40
C SER A 195 17.04 12.96 -8.13
N SER A 196 17.25 13.58 -6.96
CA SER A 196 17.02 12.93 -5.66
C SER A 196 15.53 12.90 -5.29
N TRP A 197 15.02 11.76 -4.86
CA TRP A 197 13.64 11.61 -4.37
C TRP A 197 13.44 10.33 -3.56
N MET A 198 12.42 10.33 -2.70
CA MET A 198 11.91 9.14 -2.01
C MET A 198 10.41 9.01 -2.23
N SER A 199 9.91 7.77 -2.17
CA SER A 199 8.49 7.43 -2.28
C SER A 199 8.06 6.48 -1.15
N PHE A 200 6.84 6.68 -0.68
CA PHE A 200 6.23 5.91 0.41
C PHE A 200 4.84 5.45 0.01
N HIS A 201 4.43 4.28 0.49
CA HIS A 201 3.05 3.83 0.33
C HIS A 201 2.09 4.89 0.85
N SER A 202 1.17 5.32 -0.02
CA SER A 202 0.13 6.27 0.36
C SER A 202 -0.93 5.59 1.22
N PHE A 203 -1.65 6.44 1.94
CA PHE A 203 -2.81 6.07 2.75
C PHE A 203 -3.87 7.17 2.68
N ASN A 204 -5.05 6.88 3.24
CA ASN A 204 -6.05 7.81 3.78
C ASN A 204 -5.74 9.32 3.86
N ILE A 205 -5.90 10.12 2.80
CA ILE A 205 -5.82 11.60 2.89
C ILE A 205 -7.00 12.32 2.21
N ARG A 206 -8.08 11.59 1.90
CA ARG A 206 -9.22 12.10 1.12
C ARG A 206 -9.96 13.25 1.80
N HIS A 207 -10.19 13.19 3.11
CA HIS A 207 -10.98 14.21 3.81
C HIS A 207 -10.13 15.16 4.64
N LYS A 208 -8.96 14.72 5.07
CA LYS A 208 -8.01 15.54 5.79
C LYS A 208 -6.60 15.13 5.42
N PHE A 209 -5.72 16.11 5.45
CA PHE A 209 -4.30 15.91 5.28
C PHE A 209 -3.60 16.86 6.24
N HIS A 210 -2.81 16.31 7.16
CA HIS A 210 -2.01 17.07 8.09
C HIS A 210 -0.58 16.60 7.96
N ILE A 211 0.29 17.41 7.37
CA ILE A 211 1.72 17.13 7.31
C ILE A 211 2.47 18.01 8.29
N GLN A 212 3.34 17.40 9.07
CA GLN A 212 4.38 18.06 9.84
C GLN A 212 5.71 17.56 9.33
N MET A 213 6.67 18.45 9.10
CA MET A 213 8.05 18.06 8.83
C MET A 213 9.02 19.13 9.30
N GLN A 214 10.26 18.72 9.55
CA GLN A 214 11.37 19.66 9.68
C GLN A 214 12.21 19.62 8.41
N PHE A 215 12.67 20.77 7.95
CA PHE A 215 13.56 20.84 6.80
C PHE A 215 14.61 21.94 6.95
N GLN A 216 15.69 21.76 6.21
CA GLN A 216 16.77 22.72 6.07
C GLN A 216 17.01 22.92 4.57
N ALA A 217 16.76 24.12 4.07
CA ALA A 217 16.82 24.41 2.64
C ALA A 217 18.20 24.95 2.21
N LEU A 218 18.75 24.38 1.15
CA LEU A 218 19.94 24.87 0.45
C LEU A 218 19.60 25.49 -0.92
N SER A 219 18.33 25.49 -1.30
CA SER A 219 17.77 26.13 -2.49
C SER A 219 16.47 26.85 -2.14
N ALA A 220 16.25 28.01 -2.75
CA ALA A 220 15.02 28.80 -2.61
C ALA A 220 13.81 28.15 -3.32
N ASN A 221 14.03 27.16 -4.16
CA ASN A 221 12.98 26.46 -4.91
C ASN A 221 13.16 24.94 -4.78
N GLY A 222 12.04 24.22 -4.69
CA GLY A 222 12.06 22.76 -4.69
C GLY A 222 10.81 22.12 -4.09
N ILE A 223 10.44 20.96 -4.60
CA ILE A 223 9.29 20.17 -4.12
C ILE A 223 9.67 19.43 -2.83
N LEU A 224 8.99 19.73 -1.72
CA LEU A 224 9.17 19.05 -0.43
C LEU A 224 8.32 17.78 -0.34
N PHE A 225 7.05 17.87 -0.75
CA PHE A 225 6.09 16.76 -0.76
C PHE A 225 5.20 16.82 -2.00
N TYR A 226 4.90 15.67 -2.61
CA TYR A 226 3.97 15.58 -3.73
C TYR A 226 3.16 14.28 -3.74
N THR A 227 1.88 14.39 -4.11
CA THR A 227 1.00 13.25 -4.41
C THR A 227 -0.10 13.67 -5.39
N ALA A 228 -0.60 12.73 -6.18
CA ALA A 228 -1.54 12.99 -7.26
C ALA A 228 -2.52 11.82 -7.50
N GLN A 229 -3.58 12.08 -8.26
CA GLN A 229 -4.47 11.03 -8.77
C GLN A 229 -3.71 10.07 -9.69
N HIS A 230 -2.90 10.63 -10.59
CA HIS A 230 -2.01 9.90 -11.47
C HIS A 230 -0.70 10.67 -11.60
N LEU A 231 0.43 9.97 -11.72
CA LEU A 231 1.72 10.64 -11.93
C LEU A 231 1.81 11.09 -13.40
N SER A 232 1.22 12.24 -13.70
CA SER A 232 1.08 12.81 -15.04
C SER A 232 0.84 14.31 -14.98
N GLN A 233 1.30 15.05 -15.99
CA GLN A 233 1.01 16.48 -16.16
C GLN A 233 -0.49 16.80 -16.19
N ARG A 234 -1.31 15.83 -16.59
CA ARG A 234 -2.78 15.96 -16.70
C ARG A 234 -3.52 15.40 -15.49
N SER A 235 -2.85 15.14 -14.37
CA SER A 235 -3.53 14.68 -13.15
C SER A 235 -4.60 15.68 -12.74
N GLY A 236 -5.80 15.21 -12.42
CA GLY A 236 -6.84 16.07 -11.86
C GLY A 236 -6.46 16.51 -10.45
N ASP A 237 -6.70 15.63 -9.49
CA ASP A 237 -6.41 15.90 -8.08
C ASP A 237 -4.91 15.79 -7.79
N PHE A 238 -4.42 16.72 -6.97
CA PHE A 238 -3.05 16.71 -6.46
C PHE A 238 -2.92 17.49 -5.16
N LEU A 239 -1.86 17.20 -4.40
CA LEU A 239 -1.41 17.99 -3.28
C LEU A 239 0.11 18.12 -3.33
N SER A 240 0.62 19.33 -3.15
CA SER A 240 2.02 19.70 -3.29
C SER A 240 2.42 20.68 -2.21
N LEU A 241 3.54 20.40 -1.55
CA LEU A 241 4.22 21.32 -0.66
C LEU A 241 5.58 21.63 -1.26
N SER A 242 5.87 22.92 -1.49
CA SER A 242 7.08 23.33 -2.21
C SER A 242 7.63 24.65 -1.71
N LEU A 243 8.94 24.85 -1.88
CA LEU A 243 9.56 26.16 -1.77
C LEU A 243 9.46 26.90 -3.10
N VAL A 244 9.08 28.17 -3.03
CA VAL A 244 8.97 29.10 -4.16
C VAL A 244 9.59 30.42 -3.76
N ASN A 245 10.75 30.75 -4.33
CA ASN A 245 11.54 31.95 -3.98
C ASN A 245 11.77 32.11 -2.47
N GLY A 246 11.97 30.98 -1.78
CA GLY A 246 12.19 30.90 -0.33
C GLY A 246 10.91 30.95 0.52
N TYR A 247 9.73 31.15 -0.07
CA TYR A 247 8.46 30.99 0.65
C TYR A 247 7.97 29.56 0.56
N VAL A 248 7.39 29.04 1.64
CA VAL A 248 6.73 27.74 1.55
C VAL A 248 5.33 27.94 1.00
N GLN A 249 4.97 27.14 -0.01
CA GLN A 249 3.64 27.10 -0.60
C GLN A 249 3.01 25.71 -0.47
N LEU A 250 1.77 25.66 0.02
CA LEU A 250 0.90 24.50 -0.08
C LEU A 250 -0.08 24.74 -1.24
N ARG A 251 -0.05 23.84 -2.23
CA ARG A 251 -0.96 23.84 -3.38
C ARG A 251 -1.73 22.54 -3.44
N TYR A 252 -3.05 22.61 -3.61
CA TYR A 252 -3.85 21.41 -3.82
C TYR A 252 -5.04 21.68 -4.72
N ASN A 253 -5.47 20.64 -5.44
CA ASN A 253 -6.62 20.65 -6.32
C ASN A 253 -7.53 19.47 -5.97
N LEU A 254 -8.82 19.74 -5.77
CA LEU A 254 -9.86 18.79 -5.38
C LEU A 254 -10.86 18.49 -6.52
N GLY A 255 -10.54 18.90 -7.75
CA GLY A 255 -11.32 18.67 -8.96
C GLY A 255 -11.91 19.93 -9.62
N ASP A 256 -11.88 21.09 -8.95
CA ASP A 256 -12.43 22.34 -9.46
C ASP A 256 -11.35 23.41 -9.76
N ARG A 257 -10.55 23.77 -8.75
CA ARG A 257 -9.52 24.80 -8.82
C ARG A 257 -8.34 24.44 -7.92
N THR A 258 -7.21 25.07 -8.21
CA THR A 258 -6.03 24.98 -7.34
C THR A 258 -6.09 26.04 -6.25
N LEU A 259 -6.07 25.60 -5.00
CA LEU A 259 -5.92 26.46 -3.83
C LEU A 259 -4.44 26.61 -3.50
N ILE A 260 -4.04 27.82 -3.13
CA ILE A 260 -2.64 28.19 -2.89
C ILE A 260 -2.56 28.93 -1.56
N LEU A 261 -1.85 28.35 -0.61
CA LEU A 261 -1.46 28.96 0.66
C LEU A 261 0.05 29.23 0.62
N GLN A 262 0.49 30.40 1.06
CA GLN A 262 1.91 30.77 1.11
C GLN A 262 2.25 31.38 2.46
N THR A 263 3.43 31.08 3.00
CA THR A 263 3.97 31.72 4.22
C THR A 263 4.22 33.21 4.03
N PHE A 264 4.11 34.00 5.11
CA PHE A 264 4.50 35.42 5.11
C PHE A 264 6.00 35.62 5.21
N GLN A 265 6.67 34.72 5.95
CA GLN A 265 8.11 34.75 6.14
C GLN A 265 8.82 33.85 5.12
N ASN A 266 10.04 34.26 4.80
CA ASN A 266 10.94 33.55 3.90
C ASN A 266 11.86 32.62 4.72
N VAL A 267 12.16 31.47 4.15
CA VAL A 267 13.12 30.50 4.67
C VAL A 267 14.52 30.97 4.28
N HIS A 268 15.38 31.18 5.28
CA HIS A 268 16.77 31.50 5.01
C HIS A 268 17.50 30.28 4.43
N ILE A 269 18.15 30.50 3.29
CA ILE A 269 18.92 29.47 2.60
C ILE A 269 20.31 29.41 3.23
N THR A 270 20.41 28.74 4.37
CA THR A 270 21.65 28.58 5.14
C THR A 270 21.89 27.11 5.49
N ASN A 271 23.15 26.77 5.70
CA ASN A 271 23.56 25.41 6.04
C ASN A 271 23.36 25.05 7.54
N ASN A 272 22.58 25.80 8.32
CA ASN A 272 22.41 25.51 9.74
C ASN A 272 21.04 25.83 10.36
N SER A 273 20.05 26.26 9.57
CA SER A 273 18.72 26.64 10.08
C SER A 273 17.67 25.58 9.74
N TRP A 274 17.16 24.91 10.77
CA TRP A 274 16.02 24.00 10.67
C TRP A 274 14.71 24.76 10.85
N TYR A 275 13.76 24.48 9.98
CA TYR A 275 12.41 25.04 9.99
C TYR A 275 11.40 23.93 10.28
N LEU A 276 10.43 24.19 11.16
CA LEU A 276 9.29 23.32 11.40
C LEU A 276 8.09 23.83 10.60
N ILE A 277 7.60 23.01 9.69
CA ILE A 277 6.38 23.29 8.95
C ILE A 277 5.25 22.37 9.40
N LYS A 278 4.07 22.96 9.58
CA LYS A 278 2.81 22.24 9.73
C LYS A 278 1.84 22.75 8.67
N ALA A 279 1.49 21.90 7.71
CA ALA A 279 0.61 22.27 6.62
C ALA A 279 -0.52 21.25 6.53
N GLY A 280 -1.68 21.65 6.01
CA GLY A 280 -2.75 20.69 5.86
C GLY A 280 -4.06 21.26 5.40
N ARG A 281 -5.06 20.39 5.39
CA ARG A 281 -6.45 20.73 5.16
C ARG A 281 -7.39 19.80 5.91
N VAL A 282 -8.58 20.31 6.22
CA VAL A 282 -9.74 19.54 6.68
C VAL A 282 -10.91 19.93 5.79
N GLY A 283 -11.39 18.98 4.98
CA GLY A 283 -12.32 19.27 3.89
C GLY A 283 -11.71 20.27 2.89
N ASN A 284 -12.35 21.42 2.74
CA ASN A 284 -11.87 22.51 1.88
C ASN A 284 -11.11 23.60 2.66
N GLU A 285 -10.99 23.52 3.98
CA GLU A 285 -10.25 24.49 4.78
C GLU A 285 -8.78 24.10 4.86
N GLY A 286 -7.88 24.96 4.38
CA GLY A 286 -6.44 24.71 4.41
C GLY A 286 -5.71 25.63 5.39
N TYR A 287 -4.59 25.14 5.92
CA TYR A 287 -3.71 25.89 6.80
C TYR A 287 -2.25 25.63 6.46
N LEU A 288 -1.42 26.60 6.80
CA LEU A 288 0.03 26.57 6.62
C LEU A 288 0.69 27.35 7.74
N ASP A 289 1.52 26.67 8.51
CA ASP A 289 2.25 27.20 9.66
C ASP A 289 3.74 26.92 9.47
N LEU A 290 4.56 27.96 9.65
CA LEU A 290 6.01 27.88 9.64
C LEU A 290 6.53 28.46 10.95
N ASP A 291 7.19 27.63 11.75
CA ASP A 291 7.73 27.95 13.08
C ASP A 291 6.71 28.59 14.05
N GLY A 292 5.43 28.18 13.97
CA GLY A 292 4.36 28.67 14.84
C GLY A 292 3.65 29.93 14.34
N ILE A 293 4.06 30.48 13.18
CA ILE A 293 3.36 31.56 12.51
C ILE A 293 2.38 30.95 11.52
N ASN A 294 1.11 30.91 11.92
CA ASN A 294 0.03 30.25 11.18
C ASN A 294 -0.68 31.19 10.20
N ILE A 295 -1.01 30.65 9.03
CA ILE A 295 -1.91 31.22 8.04
C ILE A 295 -3.02 30.21 7.79
N THR A 296 -4.25 30.65 8.03
CA THR A 296 -5.45 29.87 7.68
C THR A 296 -6.17 30.57 6.53
N GLN A 297 -6.50 29.81 5.49
CA GLN A 297 -7.38 30.30 4.44
C GLN A 297 -8.55 29.33 4.31
N LYS A 298 -9.75 29.84 4.57
CA LYS A 298 -10.97 29.11 4.23
C LYS A 298 -11.17 29.20 2.72
N ALA A 299 -11.16 28.06 2.04
CA ALA A 299 -11.65 28.05 0.67
C ALA A 299 -13.17 28.27 0.68
N SER A 300 -13.69 28.99 -0.32
CA SER A 300 -15.14 29.07 -0.55
C SER A 300 -15.77 27.69 -0.75
N SER A 301 -17.11 27.60 -0.67
CA SER A 301 -17.87 26.36 -0.90
C SER A 301 -17.42 25.66 -2.19
N GLY A 302 -17.02 24.40 -2.08
CA GLY A 302 -16.45 23.62 -3.18
C GLY A 302 -16.30 22.14 -2.82
N MET A 303 -15.58 21.38 -3.66
CA MET A 303 -15.28 19.97 -3.38
C MET A 303 -14.40 19.84 -2.12
N THR A 304 -14.61 18.78 -1.33
CA THR A 304 -13.91 18.56 -0.04
C THR A 304 -13.02 17.31 -0.05
N ALA A 305 -13.07 16.54 -1.13
CA ALA A 305 -12.37 15.27 -1.26
C ALA A 305 -11.15 15.39 -2.16
N LEU A 306 -10.04 14.78 -1.76
CA LEU A 306 -8.82 14.65 -2.55
C LEU A 306 -8.66 13.18 -2.97
N ASP A 307 -8.72 12.91 -4.27
CA ASP A 307 -8.60 11.57 -4.84
C ASP A 307 -7.19 11.31 -5.38
N THR A 308 -6.27 10.89 -4.50
CA THR A 308 -4.89 10.53 -4.90
C THR A 308 -4.68 9.02 -4.95
N ARG A 309 -3.93 8.54 -5.94
CA ARG A 309 -3.59 7.11 -6.09
C ARG A 309 -2.09 6.84 -6.23
N THR A 310 -1.28 7.89 -6.34
CA THR A 310 0.17 7.73 -6.36
C THR A 310 0.71 7.42 -4.95
N ASP A 311 1.97 7.03 -4.90
CA ASP A 311 2.75 7.06 -3.66
C ASP A 311 2.91 8.51 -3.15
N PHE A 312 3.30 8.64 -1.89
CA PHE A 312 3.72 9.90 -1.30
C PHE A 312 5.19 10.15 -1.64
N TYR A 313 5.48 11.24 -2.32
CA TYR A 313 6.84 11.60 -2.74
C TYR A 313 7.43 12.68 -1.83
N ILE A 314 8.70 12.53 -1.45
CA ILE A 314 9.46 13.48 -0.63
C ILE A 314 10.71 13.93 -1.38
N GLY A 315 10.98 15.24 -1.36
CA GLY A 315 12.18 15.86 -1.92
C GLY A 315 12.21 15.95 -3.47
N GLY A 316 11.27 15.32 -4.16
CA GLY A 316 11.21 15.29 -5.62
C GLY A 316 10.33 14.12 -6.09
N VAL A 317 10.30 13.87 -7.40
CA VAL A 317 9.64 12.70 -8.01
C VAL A 317 10.59 12.01 -8.96
N SER A 318 10.26 10.80 -9.39
CA SER A 318 11.09 10.00 -10.32
C SER A 318 11.37 10.68 -11.67
N SER A 319 10.42 11.49 -12.14
CA SER A 319 10.60 12.35 -13.30
C SER A 319 9.78 13.62 -13.12
N LEU A 320 10.46 14.77 -13.09
CA LEU A 320 9.85 16.09 -12.87
C LEU A 320 8.85 16.45 -13.98
N HIS A 321 8.99 15.87 -15.17
CA HIS A 321 8.03 16.03 -16.26
C HIS A 321 6.66 15.44 -15.95
N LEU A 322 6.53 14.57 -14.95
CA LEU A 322 5.24 13.98 -14.58
C LEU A 322 4.48 14.80 -13.52
N VAL A 323 5.09 15.86 -12.99
CA VAL A 323 4.43 16.77 -12.04
C VAL A 323 3.41 17.63 -12.79
N ASN A 324 2.20 17.73 -12.27
CA ASN A 324 1.21 18.67 -12.80
C ASN A 324 1.76 20.11 -12.70
N PRO A 325 1.82 20.89 -13.81
CA PRO A 325 2.33 22.25 -13.80
C PRO A 325 1.62 23.20 -12.82
N MET A 326 0.36 22.95 -12.47
CA MET A 326 -0.40 23.74 -11.49
C MET A 326 0.00 23.43 -10.03
N ALA A 327 0.69 22.31 -9.80
CA ALA A 327 1.12 21.88 -8.47
C ALA A 327 2.31 22.68 -7.93
N VAL A 328 2.96 23.48 -8.77
CA VAL A 328 4.10 24.34 -8.45
C VAL A 328 3.91 25.71 -9.11
N ASN A 329 4.65 26.73 -8.68
CA ASN A 329 4.55 28.07 -9.29
C ASN A 329 5.37 28.20 -10.58
N ASN A 330 6.53 27.54 -10.62
CA ASN A 330 7.52 27.62 -11.68
C ASN A 330 7.73 26.20 -12.26
N GLU A 331 8.71 26.03 -13.15
CA GLU A 331 9.09 24.69 -13.60
C GLU A 331 9.35 23.76 -12.41
N PRO A 332 8.85 22.50 -12.44
CA PRO A 332 9.06 21.55 -11.35
C PRO A 332 10.55 21.29 -11.15
N ILE A 333 11.05 21.56 -9.94
CA ILE A 333 12.43 21.29 -9.53
C ILE A 333 12.40 20.47 -8.23
N GLY A 334 13.31 19.51 -8.10
CA GLY A 334 13.51 18.77 -6.86
C GLY A 334 13.98 19.68 -5.71
N PHE A 335 13.84 19.23 -4.48
CA PHE A 335 14.39 19.92 -3.32
C PHE A 335 15.90 19.69 -3.20
N THR A 336 16.60 20.73 -2.73
CA THR A 336 18.00 20.65 -2.33
C THR A 336 18.12 21.07 -0.87
N GLY A 337 18.52 20.13 -0.02
CA GLY A 337 18.57 20.32 1.42
C GLY A 337 18.26 19.05 2.20
N CYS A 338 17.94 19.19 3.48
CA CYS A 338 17.67 18.07 4.38
C CYS A 338 16.23 18.08 4.89
N ILE A 339 15.66 16.91 5.11
CA ILE A 339 14.30 16.72 5.65
C ILE A 339 14.35 15.70 6.77
N ARG A 340 13.57 15.89 7.82
CA ARG A 340 13.38 14.91 8.88
C ARG A 340 12.00 15.03 9.52
N GLU A 341 11.62 14.00 10.30
CA GLU A 341 10.38 13.96 11.06
C GLU A 341 9.12 14.24 10.22
N VAL A 342 8.95 13.52 9.10
CA VAL A 342 7.74 13.67 8.29
C VAL A 342 6.60 12.88 8.92
N LEU A 343 5.63 13.56 9.51
CA LEU A 343 4.38 12.98 9.99
C LEU A 343 3.24 13.38 9.09
N ILE A 344 2.46 12.43 8.58
CA ILE A 344 1.24 12.67 7.81
C ILE A 344 0.07 12.04 8.57
N ASN A 345 -0.94 12.84 8.94
CA ASN A 345 -2.09 12.42 9.75
C ASN A 345 -1.68 11.64 11.03
N ASN A 346 -0.65 12.11 11.73
CA ASN A 346 -0.01 11.49 12.91
C ASN A 346 0.73 10.17 12.65
N LYS A 347 0.83 9.72 11.39
CA LYS A 347 1.67 8.58 11.02
C LYS A 347 3.01 9.08 10.52
N GLU A 348 4.07 8.65 11.19
CA GLU A 348 5.43 8.98 10.80
C GLU A 348 5.87 8.15 9.57
N LEU A 349 6.54 8.82 8.61
CA LEU A 349 7.25 8.16 7.53
C LEU A 349 8.69 7.86 7.98
N GLU A 350 9.10 6.60 7.88
CA GLU A 350 10.47 6.18 8.19
C GLU A 350 11.40 6.54 7.02
N LEU A 351 12.08 7.69 7.11
CA LEU A 351 12.94 8.26 6.06
C LEU A 351 14.30 7.54 5.94
N THR A 352 14.28 6.21 5.88
CA THR A 352 15.46 5.34 5.76
C THR A 352 15.38 4.52 4.47
N GLU A 353 16.46 3.84 4.10
CA GLU A 353 16.48 2.91 2.98
C GLU A 353 15.55 1.70 3.15
N ARG A 354 15.08 1.44 4.38
CA ARG A 354 14.16 0.34 4.71
C ARG A 354 12.71 0.77 4.77
N GLY A 355 12.47 2.02 5.18
CA GLY A 355 11.12 2.57 5.35
C GLY A 355 10.49 3.08 4.05
N ALA A 356 11.30 3.54 3.10
CA ALA A 356 10.82 3.96 1.78
C ALA A 356 10.55 2.78 0.84
N LYS A 357 9.52 2.96 0.01
CA LYS A 357 9.16 2.01 -1.06
C LYS A 357 10.15 2.05 -2.22
N GLY A 358 10.70 3.23 -2.50
CA GLY A 358 11.67 3.44 -3.56
C GLY A 358 12.22 4.86 -3.53
N GLY A 359 13.36 5.07 -4.19
CA GLY A 359 14.01 6.36 -4.28
C GLY A 359 15.32 6.27 -5.06
N SER A 360 15.90 7.43 -5.36
CA SER A 360 17.14 7.54 -6.11
C SER A 360 17.98 8.71 -5.63
N ASN A 361 19.31 8.57 -5.64
CA ASN A 361 20.30 9.63 -5.36
C ASN A 361 20.05 10.37 -4.05
N VAL A 362 19.59 9.64 -3.04
CA VAL A 362 19.30 10.17 -1.71
C VAL A 362 20.55 10.06 -0.84
N GLY A 363 20.92 11.15 -0.20
CA GLY A 363 22.09 11.22 0.69
C GLY A 363 21.72 11.20 2.17
N ASP A 364 22.77 11.27 2.99
CA ASP A 364 22.68 11.55 4.42
C ASP A 364 23.16 12.99 4.66
N CYS A 365 22.42 13.76 5.46
CA CYS A 365 22.53 15.22 5.54
C CYS A 365 23.83 15.70 6.15
N ASP A 366 24.23 15.09 7.28
CA ASP A 366 25.47 15.43 7.97
C ASP A 366 26.59 14.42 7.67
N GLY A 367 26.27 13.33 6.95
CA GLY A 367 27.21 12.27 6.60
C GLY A 367 27.66 11.47 7.81
N THR A 368 26.91 11.50 8.91
CA THR A 368 27.26 10.84 10.16
C THR A 368 26.20 9.81 10.54
N SER A 369 26.56 8.86 11.39
CA SER A 369 25.56 7.95 11.98
C SER A 369 24.65 8.63 13.01
N CYS A 370 24.77 9.95 13.22
CA CYS A 370 24.04 10.70 14.22
C CYS A 370 22.87 11.49 13.63
N GLY A 371 21.82 10.79 13.24
CA GLY A 371 20.56 11.43 12.86
C GLY A 371 19.74 11.94 14.05
N TYR A 372 18.76 12.81 13.79
CA TYR A 372 17.90 13.42 14.82
C TYR A 372 17.21 12.42 15.76
N LYS A 373 16.80 11.24 15.25
CA LYS A 373 16.08 10.21 16.02
C LYS A 373 16.93 9.09 16.57
N VAL A 374 18.23 9.09 16.27
CA VAL A 374 19.15 8.03 16.71
C VAL A 374 19.18 7.94 18.23
N CYS A 375 19.18 9.08 18.92
CA CYS A 375 19.06 9.14 20.37
C CYS A 375 17.65 9.59 20.78
N LYS A 376 16.87 8.67 21.33
CA LYS A 376 15.50 8.91 21.82
C LYS A 376 15.50 9.74 23.09
N ASN A 377 14.31 10.21 23.48
CA ASN A 377 14.05 10.85 24.76
C ASN A 377 15.03 11.99 25.09
N ASN A 378 15.33 12.83 24.10
CA ASN A 378 16.25 13.97 24.20
C ASN A 378 17.71 13.58 24.51
N GLY A 379 18.14 12.36 24.15
CA GLY A 379 19.54 11.98 24.17
C GLY A 379 20.39 12.79 23.20
N LYS A 380 21.64 13.09 23.57
CA LYS A 380 22.58 13.79 22.69
C LYS A 380 23.43 12.79 21.93
N CYS A 381 23.37 12.82 20.60
CA CYS A 381 24.19 11.96 19.75
C CYS A 381 25.63 12.47 19.65
N LYS A 382 26.60 11.56 19.71
CA LYS A 382 28.02 11.83 19.45
C LYS A 382 28.60 10.79 18.50
N VAL A 383 29.22 11.25 17.43
CA VAL A 383 29.94 10.40 16.46
C VAL A 383 31.25 9.90 17.07
N LYS A 384 31.53 8.60 16.91
CA LYS A 384 32.78 7.92 17.27
C LYS A 384 33.26 7.07 16.09
N ASN A 385 34.31 7.53 15.41
CA ASN A 385 35.06 6.88 14.32
C ASN A 385 34.26 6.49 13.05
N ALA A 386 33.10 5.83 13.18
CA ALA A 386 32.10 5.54 12.14
C ALA A 386 30.75 5.04 12.74
N HIS A 387 30.58 5.17 14.06
CA HIS A 387 29.42 4.75 14.83
C HIS A 387 28.89 5.93 15.66
N PHE A 388 27.69 5.80 16.21
CA PHE A 388 27.14 6.79 17.14
C PHE A 388 27.27 6.32 18.60
N SER A 389 27.16 7.28 19.52
CA SER A 389 26.97 7.02 20.94
C SER A 389 25.99 8.04 21.51
N CYS A 390 24.98 7.57 22.24
CA CYS A 390 23.99 8.45 22.85
C CYS A 390 24.36 8.78 24.29
N LEU A 391 24.42 10.08 24.59
CA LEU A 391 24.47 10.56 25.96
C LEU A 391 23.03 10.73 26.46
N CYS A 392 22.60 9.76 27.27
CA CYS A 392 21.24 9.74 27.79
C CYS A 392 21.03 10.71 28.96
N PRO A 393 19.88 11.39 29.04
CA PRO A 393 19.49 12.13 30.24
C PRO A 393 19.35 11.19 31.43
N LYS A 394 19.40 11.73 32.66
CA LYS A 394 19.40 10.96 33.93
C LYS A 394 18.25 9.95 34.07
N GLN A 395 17.12 10.14 33.39
CA GLN A 395 15.94 9.27 33.45
C GLN A 395 15.90 8.18 32.37
N TRP A 396 16.90 8.12 31.50
CA TRP A 396 16.95 7.23 30.35
C TRP A 396 18.30 6.51 30.24
N MET A 397 18.27 5.33 29.63
CA MET A 397 19.42 4.45 29.40
C MET A 397 19.16 3.58 28.17
N GLY A 398 20.13 2.71 27.85
CA GLY A 398 20.16 1.96 26.60
C GLY A 398 21.07 2.62 25.57
N GLU A 399 21.34 1.93 24.46
CA GLU A 399 22.26 2.44 23.42
C GLU A 399 21.71 3.67 22.71
N THR A 400 20.38 3.78 22.63
CA THR A 400 19.64 4.88 21.99
C THR A 400 18.80 5.68 22.97
N CYS A 401 19.01 5.53 24.28
CA CYS A 401 18.20 6.15 25.34
C CYS A 401 16.72 5.74 25.31
N GLU A 402 16.43 4.53 24.84
CA GLU A 402 15.09 3.97 24.64
C GLU A 402 14.45 3.47 25.93
N GLN A 403 15.24 3.14 26.96
CA GLN A 403 14.76 2.53 28.19
C GLN A 403 14.77 3.54 29.34
N SER A 404 13.67 3.61 30.08
CA SER A 404 13.63 4.43 31.29
C SER A 404 14.45 3.78 32.41
N THR A 405 15.22 4.56 33.15
CA THR A 405 16.02 4.07 34.29
C THR A 405 15.14 3.50 35.40
N TYR A 406 13.88 3.95 35.53
CA TYR A 406 12.90 3.37 36.45
C TYR A 406 12.57 1.90 36.11
N CYS A 407 12.66 1.53 34.83
CA CYS A 407 12.42 0.17 34.33
C CYS A 407 13.71 -0.66 34.17
N SER A 408 14.86 -0.20 34.68
CA SER A 408 16.15 -0.91 34.59
C SER A 408 16.11 -2.29 35.25
N HIS A 409 15.37 -2.40 36.36
CA HIS A 409 15.17 -3.64 37.11
C HIS A 409 13.70 -4.07 37.02
N ASN A 410 13.20 -4.20 35.80
CA ASN A 410 11.82 -4.58 35.52
C ASN A 410 11.47 -5.96 36.11
N LYS A 411 10.50 -6.01 37.01
CA LYS A 411 9.96 -7.22 37.66
C LYS A 411 8.62 -7.67 37.08
N CYS A 412 8.09 -7.00 36.06
CA CYS A 412 6.84 -7.40 35.42
C CYS A 412 6.98 -8.78 34.78
N LEU A 413 6.18 -9.74 35.24
CA LEU A 413 6.19 -11.13 34.78
C LEU A 413 5.24 -11.35 33.59
N HIS A 414 5.35 -12.52 32.96
CA HIS A 414 4.43 -13.03 31.94
C HIS A 414 4.15 -12.09 30.74
N GLY A 415 5.18 -11.34 30.33
CA GLY A 415 5.08 -10.37 29.25
C GLY A 415 4.39 -9.07 29.64
N GLY A 416 4.35 -8.73 30.93
CA GLY A 416 3.91 -7.43 31.40
C GLY A 416 4.82 -6.29 30.94
N ILE A 417 4.25 -5.13 30.65
CA ILE A 417 4.96 -3.94 30.16
C ILE A 417 5.27 -3.03 31.36
N CYS A 418 6.52 -2.62 31.51
CA CYS A 418 6.90 -1.64 32.52
C CYS A 418 6.48 -0.23 32.08
N ILE A 419 5.66 0.43 32.89
CA ILE A 419 5.24 1.82 32.69
C ILE A 419 5.96 2.68 33.75
N PRO A 420 6.94 3.51 33.35
CA PRO A 420 7.66 4.36 34.30
C PRO A 420 6.73 5.41 34.91
N ASN A 421 6.90 5.67 36.21
CA ASN A 421 6.21 6.72 36.96
C ASN A 421 7.26 7.68 37.57
N PRO A 422 7.65 8.73 36.82
CA PRO A 422 8.68 9.67 37.28
C PRO A 422 8.27 10.44 38.54
N VAL A 423 6.97 10.68 38.74
CA VAL A 423 6.44 11.43 39.90
C VAL A 423 6.67 10.67 41.20
N LEU A 424 6.46 9.35 41.17
CA LEU A 424 6.67 8.48 42.33
C LEU A 424 8.08 7.86 42.37
N LEU A 425 8.98 8.25 41.45
CA LEU A 425 10.31 7.66 41.27
C LEU A 425 10.26 6.12 41.20
N SER A 426 9.24 5.58 40.53
CA SER A 426 8.91 4.14 40.50
C SER A 426 8.39 3.73 39.13
N TYR A 427 7.85 2.52 39.01
CA TYR A 427 7.14 2.04 37.83
C TYR A 427 5.96 1.16 38.23
N THR A 428 5.03 0.97 37.31
CA THR A 428 3.92 0.01 37.44
C THR A 428 3.96 -0.98 36.28
N CYS A 429 3.35 -2.14 36.47
CA CYS A 429 3.23 -3.14 35.41
C CYS A 429 1.87 -3.03 34.73
N ALA A 430 1.89 -2.90 33.40
CA ALA A 430 0.74 -3.20 32.58
C ALA A 430 0.69 -4.72 32.36
N CYS A 431 -0.31 -5.39 32.93
CA CYS A 431 -0.35 -6.86 32.91
C CYS A 431 -1.05 -7.38 31.66
N ARG A 432 -0.40 -8.30 30.95
CA ARG A 432 -0.97 -8.99 29.79
C ARG A 432 -2.27 -9.70 30.20
N LEU A 433 -3.25 -9.75 29.28
CA LEU A 433 -4.53 -10.42 29.45
C LEU A 433 -4.35 -11.83 30.04
N GLY A 434 -5.09 -12.13 31.11
CA GLY A 434 -4.96 -13.37 31.88
C GLY A 434 -3.99 -13.30 33.06
N TRP A 435 -3.35 -12.16 33.30
CA TRP A 435 -2.46 -11.91 34.44
C TRP A 435 -2.84 -10.62 35.18
N SER A 436 -2.58 -10.59 36.48
CA SER A 436 -2.80 -9.45 37.37
C SER A 436 -1.84 -9.49 38.56
N GLY A 437 -1.98 -8.55 39.48
CA GLY A 437 -1.05 -8.37 40.59
C GLY A 437 -0.09 -7.22 40.33
N PHE A 438 0.70 -6.87 41.33
CA PHE A 438 1.60 -5.71 41.25
C PHE A 438 2.72 -5.94 40.23
N TRP A 439 3.15 -7.19 40.06
CA TRP A 439 4.18 -7.65 39.14
C TRP A 439 3.64 -8.59 38.06
N CYS A 440 2.32 -8.64 37.85
CA CYS A 440 1.67 -9.60 36.94
C CYS A 440 1.92 -11.07 37.30
N GLU A 441 2.07 -11.35 38.59
CA GLU A 441 2.39 -12.65 39.15
C GLU A 441 1.18 -13.57 39.34
N ARG A 442 -0.04 -13.02 39.32
CA ARG A 442 -1.29 -13.74 39.59
C ARG A 442 -2.03 -14.04 38.31
N GLN A 443 -2.23 -15.32 38.01
CA GLN A 443 -3.08 -15.74 36.90
C GLN A 443 -4.55 -15.40 37.18
N VAL A 444 -5.26 -14.94 36.15
CA VAL A 444 -6.68 -14.59 36.19
C VAL A 444 -7.41 -15.36 35.10
N SER A 445 -8.54 -15.94 35.47
CA SER A 445 -9.56 -16.40 34.55
C SER A 445 -10.82 -15.58 34.81
N PHE A 446 -11.54 -15.23 33.74
CA PHE A 446 -12.79 -14.50 33.87
C PHE A 446 -13.78 -14.82 32.76
N PHE A 447 -15.07 -14.68 33.08
CA PHE A 447 -16.16 -14.62 32.11
C PHE A 447 -16.65 -13.17 31.94
N THR A 448 -16.54 -12.37 33.00
CA THR A 448 -16.79 -10.94 33.04
C THR A 448 -15.48 -10.17 33.06
N ALA A 449 -15.21 -9.41 32.00
CA ALA A 449 -14.00 -8.59 31.90
C ALA A 449 -14.21 -7.24 32.59
N LYS A 450 -13.32 -6.87 33.53
CA LYS A 450 -13.30 -5.58 34.23
C LYS A 450 -12.20 -4.68 33.65
N PHE A 451 -12.59 -3.50 33.21
CA PHE A 451 -11.76 -2.46 32.60
C PHE A 451 -11.61 -1.27 33.56
N ILE A 452 -10.41 -0.70 33.64
CA ILE A 452 -10.05 0.36 34.59
C ILE A 452 -9.54 1.64 33.88
N GLY A 453 -9.96 1.88 32.64
CA GLY A 453 -9.49 2.99 31.81
C GLY A 453 -8.26 2.59 30.99
N ASN A 454 -7.11 2.30 31.57
CA ASN A 454 -5.93 1.87 30.79
C ASN A 454 -5.96 0.37 30.39
N SER A 455 -7.14 -0.14 30.06
CA SER A 455 -7.44 -1.54 29.79
C SER A 455 -7.96 -1.72 28.37
N TYR A 456 -7.54 -2.78 27.69
CA TYR A 456 -8.15 -3.15 26.40
C TYR A 456 -8.07 -4.65 26.14
N ILE A 457 -8.97 -5.11 25.27
CA ILE A 457 -8.89 -6.44 24.64
C ILE A 457 -9.03 -6.25 23.13
N LYS A 458 -8.05 -6.73 22.36
CA LYS A 458 -8.10 -6.96 20.92
C LYS A 458 -8.46 -8.42 20.68
N TYR A 459 -9.66 -8.66 20.16
CA TYR A 459 -10.13 -9.97 19.74
C TYR A 459 -10.03 -10.09 18.22
N ILE A 460 -9.47 -11.21 17.75
CA ILE A 460 -9.43 -11.56 16.33
C ILE A 460 -10.57 -12.54 16.08
N ASP A 461 -11.43 -12.18 15.14
CA ASP A 461 -12.56 -13.00 14.76
C ASP A 461 -12.12 -14.14 13.83
N PRO A 462 -12.13 -15.41 14.30
CA PRO A 462 -11.62 -16.54 13.51
C PRO A 462 -12.48 -16.82 12.28
N ASN A 463 -13.76 -16.44 12.31
CA ASN A 463 -14.70 -16.74 11.23
C ASN A 463 -14.83 -15.59 10.23
N TYR A 464 -14.08 -14.50 10.38
CA TYR A 464 -14.20 -13.28 9.57
C TYR A 464 -14.33 -13.55 8.06
N LYS A 465 -13.46 -14.40 7.51
CA LYS A 465 -13.45 -14.74 6.07
C LYS A 465 -14.71 -15.45 5.58
N ALA A 466 -15.46 -16.09 6.48
CA ALA A 466 -16.67 -16.84 6.17
C ALA A 466 -17.97 -16.06 6.47
N ARG A 467 -17.88 -14.86 7.06
CA ARG A 467 -19.07 -14.06 7.44
C ARG A 467 -19.65 -13.30 6.25
N ASP A 468 -20.98 -13.20 6.21
CA ASP A 468 -21.66 -12.24 5.34
C ASP A 468 -21.64 -10.86 6.01
N LEU A 469 -20.67 -10.04 5.61
CA LEU A 469 -20.43 -8.71 6.17
C LEU A 469 -21.51 -7.67 5.81
N ARG A 470 -22.54 -8.05 5.03
CA ARG A 470 -23.76 -7.25 4.85
C ARG A 470 -24.68 -7.34 6.06
N PHE A 471 -24.46 -8.30 6.95
CA PHE A 471 -25.26 -8.51 8.15
C PHE A 471 -24.39 -8.64 9.37
N THR A 472 -24.32 -7.61 10.20
CA THR A 472 -23.57 -7.66 11.46
C THR A 472 -24.55 -7.67 12.63
N LYS A 473 -24.30 -8.51 13.63
CA LYS A 473 -24.98 -8.42 14.93
C LYS A 473 -23.93 -8.40 16.02
N LEU A 474 -24.03 -7.45 16.94
CA LEU A 474 -23.19 -7.37 18.14
C LEU A 474 -24.13 -7.27 19.33
N SER A 475 -23.97 -8.13 20.32
CA SER A 475 -24.69 -7.99 21.58
C SER A 475 -23.77 -8.21 22.77
N LEU A 476 -23.97 -7.45 23.85
CA LEU A 476 -23.19 -7.57 25.08
C LEU A 476 -23.93 -7.01 26.28
N ASN A 477 -23.53 -7.46 27.47
CA ASN A 477 -23.91 -6.85 28.73
C ASN A 477 -22.78 -5.95 29.23
N PHE A 478 -23.12 -4.76 29.72
CA PHE A 478 -22.14 -3.86 30.33
C PHE A 478 -22.66 -3.19 31.61
N THR A 479 -21.73 -2.75 32.45
CA THR A 479 -22.01 -1.85 33.57
C THR A 479 -20.83 -0.91 33.79
N THR A 480 -21.09 0.31 34.26
CA THR A 480 -20.08 1.38 34.40
C THR A 480 -20.46 2.34 35.53
N THR A 481 -19.46 3.04 36.08
CA THR A 481 -19.65 4.21 36.97
C THR A 481 -19.32 5.53 36.28
N LYS A 482 -18.86 5.49 35.02
CA LYS A 482 -18.50 6.66 34.22
C LYS A 482 -19.56 6.94 33.16
N THR A 483 -19.73 8.22 32.87
CA THR A 483 -20.65 8.75 31.84
C THR A 483 -20.09 8.66 30.43
N ASP A 484 -18.77 8.52 30.28
CA ASP A 484 -18.08 8.51 28.99
C ASP A 484 -17.13 7.33 28.92
N GLY A 485 -17.01 6.73 27.74
CA GLY A 485 -16.06 5.64 27.50
C GLY A 485 -16.38 4.83 26.25
N LEU A 486 -15.35 4.40 25.52
CA LEU A 486 -15.49 3.50 24.37
C LEU A 486 -15.66 2.04 24.84
N LEU A 487 -16.85 1.46 24.68
CA LEU A 487 -17.10 0.06 25.05
C LEU A 487 -16.51 -0.90 24.01
N VAL A 488 -16.81 -0.69 22.73
CA VAL A 488 -16.45 -1.59 21.64
C VAL A 488 -16.10 -0.82 20.38
N TRP A 489 -15.09 -1.29 19.67
CA TRP A 489 -14.75 -0.89 18.30
C TRP A 489 -14.55 -2.12 17.42
N LEU A 490 -15.49 -2.39 16.52
CA LEU A 490 -15.34 -3.36 15.44
C LEU A 490 -14.70 -2.63 14.26
N GLY A 491 -13.44 -2.92 13.96
CA GLY A 491 -12.71 -2.27 12.87
C GLY A 491 -11.20 -2.32 13.10
N ARG A 492 -10.42 -2.09 12.03
CA ARG A 492 -8.95 -2.10 12.12
C ARG A 492 -8.39 -0.94 12.95
N ALA A 493 -9.13 0.17 12.99
CA ALA A 493 -8.72 1.40 13.65
C ALA A 493 -7.40 1.98 13.10
N GLU A 494 -7.02 1.65 11.86
CA GLU A 494 -5.75 2.10 11.24
C GLU A 494 -5.91 3.42 10.48
N ASP A 495 -7.14 3.71 10.04
CA ASP A 495 -7.53 4.80 9.14
C ASP A 495 -9.00 5.12 9.39
N GLU A 496 -9.40 6.38 9.24
CA GLU A 496 -10.78 6.86 9.44
C GLU A 496 -11.76 6.28 8.42
N ASP A 497 -11.27 5.97 7.21
CA ASP A 497 -12.08 5.40 6.14
C ASP A 497 -12.22 3.87 6.22
N ASN A 498 -11.55 3.23 7.19
CA ASN A 498 -11.86 1.83 7.46
C ASN A 498 -13.28 1.73 8.01
N ASP A 499 -14.03 0.79 7.46
CA ASP A 499 -15.34 0.44 7.99
C ASP A 499 -15.22 0.10 9.48
N PHE A 500 -16.06 0.74 10.29
CA PHE A 500 -16.11 0.47 11.71
C PHE A 500 -17.51 0.56 12.29
N LEU A 501 -17.72 -0.16 13.38
CA LEU A 501 -18.87 -0.02 14.26
C LEU A 501 -18.34 0.20 15.67
N ALA A 502 -18.64 1.37 16.22
CA ALA A 502 -18.23 1.77 17.55
C ALA A 502 -19.44 1.93 18.46
N VAL A 503 -19.31 1.46 19.70
CA VAL A 503 -20.32 1.56 20.75
C VAL A 503 -19.64 2.12 21.98
N GLY A 504 -20.24 3.13 22.59
CA GLY A 504 -19.72 3.72 23.81
C GLY A 504 -20.78 4.56 24.52
N LEU A 505 -20.31 5.31 25.52
CA LEU A 505 -21.11 6.31 26.21
C LEU A 505 -20.56 7.70 25.96
N PHE A 506 -21.47 8.66 25.89
CA PHE A 506 -21.17 10.09 25.82
C PHE A 506 -22.16 10.84 26.73
N ASP A 507 -21.65 11.51 27.76
CA ASP A 507 -22.47 12.21 28.75
C ASP A 507 -23.61 11.33 29.33
N GLY A 508 -23.29 10.07 29.60
CA GLY A 508 -24.19 9.07 30.18
C GLY A 508 -25.21 8.47 29.19
N MET A 509 -25.20 8.89 27.93
CA MET A 509 -26.08 8.40 26.87
C MET A 509 -25.39 7.33 26.03
N LEU A 510 -26.18 6.40 25.48
CA LEU A 510 -25.67 5.41 24.51
C LEU A 510 -25.31 6.11 23.21
N LYS A 511 -24.07 5.94 22.76
CA LYS A 511 -23.56 6.46 21.50
C LYS A 511 -23.11 5.30 20.61
N VAL A 512 -23.75 5.16 19.47
CA VAL A 512 -23.37 4.20 18.42
C VAL A 512 -22.92 4.96 17.19
N VAL A 513 -21.79 4.59 16.63
CA VAL A 513 -21.23 5.25 15.45
C VAL A 513 -20.84 4.19 14.44
N VAL A 514 -21.29 4.33 13.20
CA VAL A 514 -21.01 3.37 12.14
C VAL A 514 -20.44 4.10 10.94
N ASN A 515 -19.37 3.54 10.39
CA ASN A 515 -18.80 3.91 9.10
C ASN A 515 -18.83 2.67 8.19
N LEU A 516 -19.48 2.76 7.03
CA LEU A 516 -19.50 1.71 5.99
C LEU A 516 -18.63 2.08 4.77
N GLY A 517 -17.73 3.06 4.91
CA GLY A 517 -16.95 3.64 3.83
C GLY A 517 -17.49 4.99 3.35
N GLU A 518 -18.38 5.63 4.14
CA GLU A 518 -18.91 6.96 3.87
C GLU A 518 -18.29 8.02 4.79
N ARG A 519 -18.09 9.20 4.20
CA ARG A 519 -17.23 10.32 4.62
C ARG A 519 -17.52 10.95 5.99
N ILE A 520 -18.64 10.63 6.64
CA ILE A 520 -19.03 11.19 7.94
C ILE A 520 -19.79 10.10 8.72
N ALA A 521 -19.17 9.56 9.78
CA ALA A 521 -19.87 8.68 10.70
C ALA A 521 -20.77 9.53 11.61
N ILE A 522 -22.07 9.60 11.32
CA ILE A 522 -23.03 10.35 12.13
C ILE A 522 -23.27 9.57 13.43
N PRO A 523 -22.98 10.16 14.60
CA PRO A 523 -23.21 9.48 15.87
C PRO A 523 -24.71 9.37 16.16
N LEU A 524 -25.18 8.13 16.33
CA LEU A 524 -26.52 7.81 16.77
C LEU A 524 -26.54 7.84 18.30
N ILE A 525 -27.09 8.93 18.86
CA ILE A 525 -27.14 9.16 20.30
C ILE A 525 -28.56 8.94 20.79
N HIS A 526 -28.74 7.93 21.65
CA HIS A 526 -30.02 7.70 22.30
C HIS A 526 -30.06 8.47 23.63
N ARG A 527 -30.90 9.52 23.67
CA ARG A 527 -31.11 10.36 24.85
C ARG A 527 -32.22 9.74 25.71
N SER A 528 -31.84 9.06 26.79
CA SER A 528 -32.76 8.46 27.78
C SER A 528 -32.17 8.61 29.19
N ASN A 529 -32.67 7.83 30.15
CA ASN A 529 -32.09 7.72 31.49
C ASN A 529 -30.58 7.43 31.39
N THR A 530 -29.82 8.08 32.27
CA THR A 530 -28.37 7.93 32.33
C THR A 530 -27.99 6.45 32.51
N LEU A 531 -27.13 5.95 31.62
CA LEU A 531 -26.70 4.54 31.59
C LEU A 531 -25.50 4.24 32.49
N CYS A 532 -25.06 5.25 33.26
CA CYS A 532 -24.34 5.05 34.51
C CYS A 532 -25.38 5.10 35.65
N CYS A 533 -25.32 4.33 36.73
CA CYS A 533 -24.16 3.90 37.49
C CYS A 533 -24.43 2.52 38.10
N ASN A 534 -23.56 1.53 37.84
CA ASN A 534 -23.62 0.19 38.44
C ASN A 534 -24.89 -0.64 38.18
N LYS A 535 -25.70 -0.27 37.18
CA LYS A 535 -26.74 -1.16 36.64
C LYS A 535 -26.19 -1.93 35.45
N TRP A 536 -26.63 -3.18 35.29
CA TRP A 536 -26.37 -3.94 34.07
C TRP A 536 -27.33 -3.48 32.98
N HIS A 537 -26.77 -3.20 31.81
CA HIS A 537 -27.50 -2.89 30.59
C HIS A 537 -27.13 -3.90 29.51
N PHE A 538 -28.12 -4.30 28.72
CA PHE A 538 -27.95 -5.18 27.58
C PHE A 538 -28.13 -4.38 26.29
N VAL A 539 -27.09 -4.35 25.45
CA VAL A 539 -27.15 -3.67 24.15
C VAL A 539 -27.04 -4.68 23.02
N THR A 540 -27.90 -4.55 22.01
CA THR A 540 -27.82 -5.30 20.76
C THR A 540 -27.84 -4.34 19.58
N ILE A 541 -26.82 -4.42 18.73
CA ILE A 541 -26.72 -3.66 17.49
C ILE A 541 -26.84 -4.64 16.33
N THR A 542 -27.76 -4.39 15.42
CA THR A 542 -27.90 -5.15 14.18
C THR A 542 -27.76 -4.23 12.99
N GLN A 543 -26.90 -4.59 12.06
CA GLN A 543 -26.74 -3.98 10.76
C GLN A 543 -27.26 -4.96 9.71
N ASN A 544 -28.12 -4.48 8.82
CA ASN A 544 -28.58 -5.19 7.64
C ASN A 544 -28.42 -4.25 6.43
N LYS A 545 -27.37 -4.48 5.66
CA LYS A 545 -26.89 -3.61 4.60
C LYS A 545 -26.64 -2.20 5.14
N THR A 546 -27.55 -1.28 4.91
CA THR A 546 -27.42 0.13 5.30
C THR A 546 -28.25 0.46 6.55
N VAL A 547 -29.14 -0.45 6.96
CA VAL A 547 -30.06 -0.23 8.08
C VAL A 547 -29.42 -0.69 9.38
N ILE A 548 -29.28 0.22 10.33
CA ILE A 548 -28.86 -0.05 11.70
C ILE A 548 -30.09 -0.05 12.62
N ARG A 549 -30.18 -1.07 13.46
CA ARG A 549 -31.09 -1.10 14.61
C ARG A 549 -30.30 -1.29 15.89
N VAL A 550 -30.60 -0.48 16.90
CA VAL A 550 -30.01 -0.59 18.24
C VAL A 550 -31.13 -0.89 19.22
N TYR A 551 -30.93 -1.94 19.99
CA TYR A 551 -31.78 -2.33 21.10
C TYR A 551 -31.03 -2.11 22.41
N LEU A 552 -31.68 -1.47 23.36
CA LEU A 552 -31.17 -1.27 24.71
C LEU A 552 -32.18 -1.87 25.68
N ASP A 553 -31.74 -2.81 26.51
CA ASP A 553 -32.58 -3.55 27.45
C ASP A 553 -33.84 -4.14 26.75
N GLU A 554 -33.62 -4.71 25.56
CA GLU A 554 -34.63 -5.31 24.66
C GLU A 554 -35.58 -4.34 23.95
N GLU A 555 -35.50 -3.04 24.24
CA GLU A 555 -36.28 -2.01 23.56
C GLU A 555 -35.55 -1.45 22.33
N LEU A 556 -36.24 -1.32 21.19
CA LEU A 556 -35.69 -0.67 20.00
C LEU A 556 -35.55 0.84 20.24
N VAL A 557 -34.32 1.33 20.32
CA VAL A 557 -34.02 2.73 20.64
C VAL A 557 -33.51 3.56 19.47
N VAL A 558 -32.96 2.92 18.43
CA VAL A 558 -32.50 3.57 17.20
C VAL A 558 -32.82 2.67 16.01
N CYS A 559 -33.34 3.25 14.92
CA CYS A 559 -33.51 2.59 13.63
C CYS A 559 -33.23 3.59 12.51
N GLU A 560 -32.09 3.46 11.84
CA GLU A 560 -31.63 4.43 10.83
C GLU A 560 -31.14 3.71 9.56
N ASP A 561 -31.33 4.32 8.40
CA ASP A 561 -30.74 3.90 7.13
C ASP A 561 -29.56 4.82 6.80
N LEU A 562 -28.34 4.31 6.99
CA LEU A 562 -27.11 5.10 6.89
C LEU A 562 -26.80 5.54 5.45
N ASP A 563 -27.16 4.73 4.47
CA ASP A 563 -26.94 5.01 3.05
C ASP A 563 -28.15 4.54 2.24
N PRO A 564 -29.20 5.37 2.11
CA PRO A 564 -30.39 5.02 1.35
C PRO A 564 -30.10 4.70 -0.13
N GLN A 565 -28.98 5.18 -0.67
CA GLN A 565 -28.56 4.91 -2.05
C GLN A 565 -27.86 3.55 -2.20
N ARG A 566 -27.54 2.89 -1.08
CA ARG A 566 -26.91 1.55 -1.02
C ARG A 566 -25.61 1.46 -1.80
N LYS A 567 -24.82 2.53 -1.80
CA LYS A 567 -23.45 2.54 -2.33
C LYS A 567 -22.54 1.70 -1.44
N TYR A 568 -22.75 1.77 -0.12
CA TYR A 568 -21.94 1.13 0.90
C TYR A 568 -22.80 0.24 1.77
N THR A 569 -22.68 -1.08 1.60
CA THR A 569 -23.60 -2.06 2.24
C THR A 569 -22.89 -3.08 3.13
N VAL A 570 -21.58 -3.01 3.22
CA VAL A 570 -20.72 -4.01 3.85
C VAL A 570 -19.93 -3.33 4.97
N LEU A 571 -19.82 -3.98 6.13
CA LEU A 571 -18.93 -3.55 7.21
C LEU A 571 -17.63 -4.38 7.17
N ASN A 572 -16.61 -3.90 6.47
CA ASN A 572 -15.28 -4.52 6.37
C ASN A 572 -14.41 -4.21 7.60
N TYR A 573 -14.81 -4.71 8.78
CA TYR A 573 -14.11 -4.45 10.03
C TYR A 573 -12.73 -5.17 10.15
N GLY A 574 -12.30 -5.89 9.11
CA GLY A 574 -10.97 -6.53 9.06
C GLY A 574 -10.79 -7.71 10.00
N GLY A 575 -11.86 -8.23 10.62
CA GLY A 575 -11.79 -9.33 11.58
C GLY A 575 -11.26 -8.92 12.95
N ILE A 576 -11.21 -7.62 13.27
CA ILE A 576 -10.66 -7.11 14.53
C ILE A 576 -11.77 -6.44 15.36
N CYS A 577 -11.86 -6.82 16.63
CA CYS A 577 -12.74 -6.20 17.60
C CYS A 577 -11.94 -5.74 18.83
N TYR A 578 -12.01 -4.46 19.16
CA TYR A 578 -11.45 -3.90 20.39
C TYR A 578 -12.55 -3.72 21.43
N PHE A 579 -12.24 -4.02 22.69
CA PHE A 579 -13.10 -3.80 23.84
C PHE A 579 -12.39 -2.91 24.85
N GLY A 580 -13.11 -1.92 25.37
CA GLY A 580 -12.71 -0.99 26.41
C GLY A 580 -11.68 0.07 26.03
N GLY A 581 -10.96 -0.08 24.93
CA GLY A 581 -9.94 0.86 24.48
C GLY A 581 -9.07 0.27 23.37
N PHE A 582 -7.94 0.91 23.11
CA PHE A 582 -6.91 0.42 22.17
C PHE A 582 -5.60 0.11 22.91
N GLY A 583 -4.53 -0.18 22.16
CA GLY A 583 -3.18 -0.38 22.73
C GLY A 583 -2.75 0.75 23.67
N LEU A 584 -1.84 0.47 24.61
CA LEU A 584 -1.41 1.43 25.65
C LEU A 584 -0.75 2.70 25.08
N ASP A 585 -0.22 2.63 23.88
CA ASP A 585 0.37 3.71 23.09
C ASP A 585 -0.67 4.48 22.24
N ARG A 586 -1.91 3.99 22.17
CA ARG A 586 -2.97 4.47 21.29
C ARG A 586 -4.14 5.04 22.10
N LYS A 587 -4.16 6.36 22.27
CA LYS A 587 -5.26 7.05 22.99
C LYS A 587 -6.57 6.98 22.22
N VAL A 588 -7.68 6.71 22.92
CA VAL A 588 -9.01 6.61 22.31
C VAL A 588 -9.38 7.85 21.51
N ASN A 589 -9.20 9.05 22.07
CA ASN A 589 -9.53 10.30 21.38
C ASN A 589 -8.79 10.52 20.06
N ILE A 590 -7.56 10.03 19.94
CA ILE A 590 -6.76 10.12 18.71
C ILE A 590 -7.26 9.10 17.69
N VAL A 591 -7.45 7.84 18.12
CA VAL A 591 -7.84 6.74 17.21
C VAL A 591 -9.26 6.94 16.68
N THR A 592 -10.19 7.35 17.52
CA THR A 592 -11.58 7.61 17.12
C THR A 592 -11.79 9.03 16.62
N THR A 593 -10.72 9.80 16.48
CA THR A 593 -10.71 11.17 15.93
C THR A 593 -11.74 12.09 16.59
N GLY A 594 -11.81 12.01 17.92
CA GLY A 594 -12.71 12.79 18.77
C GLY A 594 -14.10 12.20 18.98
N LEU A 595 -14.49 11.11 18.32
CA LEU A 595 -15.80 10.47 18.54
C LEU A 595 -15.98 9.98 19.98
N PHE A 596 -14.92 9.48 20.62
CA PHE A 596 -14.90 9.12 22.03
C PHE A 596 -13.69 9.78 22.70
N SER A 597 -13.86 10.25 23.93
CA SER A 597 -12.85 11.03 24.64
C SER A 597 -11.90 10.18 25.49
N GLN A 598 -12.39 9.05 25.99
CA GLN A 598 -11.67 8.23 26.96
C GLN A 598 -11.99 6.73 26.82
N GLU A 599 -11.13 5.93 27.40
CA GLU A 599 -11.28 4.49 27.54
C GLU A 599 -12.41 4.12 28.52
N PHE A 600 -12.89 2.88 28.42
CA PHE A 600 -13.96 2.37 29.26
C PHE A 600 -13.48 2.03 30.68
N PHE A 601 -14.31 2.40 31.63
CA PHE A 601 -14.18 2.00 33.03
C PHE A 601 -15.47 1.27 33.44
N GLY A 602 -15.39 -0.05 33.66
CA GLY A 602 -16.59 -0.83 33.91
C GLY A 602 -16.39 -2.32 33.69
N LYS A 603 -17.48 -3.06 33.52
CA LYS A 603 -17.47 -4.49 33.24
C LYS A 603 -18.22 -4.81 31.95
N ILE A 604 -17.72 -5.78 31.18
CA ILE A 604 -18.37 -6.32 29.97
C ILE A 604 -18.45 -7.85 30.10
N LYS A 605 -19.59 -8.43 29.72
CA LYS A 605 -19.77 -9.90 29.62
C LYS A 605 -20.74 -10.25 28.49
N ASP A 606 -20.87 -11.54 28.23
CA ASP A 606 -21.86 -12.11 27.31
C ASP A 606 -21.80 -11.57 25.88
N VAL A 607 -20.59 -11.24 25.41
CA VAL A 607 -20.37 -10.74 24.05
C VAL A 607 -20.73 -11.82 23.03
N ALA A 608 -21.58 -11.50 22.07
CA ALA A 608 -21.88 -12.36 20.93
C ALA A 608 -21.75 -11.58 19.62
N LEU A 609 -21.22 -12.26 18.60
CA LEU A 609 -20.96 -11.72 17.27
C LEU A 609 -21.79 -12.50 16.24
N PHE A 610 -22.44 -11.77 15.34
CA PHE A 610 -23.28 -12.27 14.26
C PHE A 610 -24.35 -13.27 14.76
N GLN A 611 -24.32 -14.50 14.24
CA GLN A 611 -25.25 -15.58 14.57
C GLN A 611 -24.54 -16.70 15.34
N ASP A 612 -23.37 -16.41 15.93
CA ASP A 612 -22.58 -17.42 16.62
C ASP A 612 -23.36 -17.96 17.83
N SER A 613 -23.50 -19.29 17.93
CA SER A 613 -24.20 -19.93 19.06
C SER A 613 -23.42 -19.86 20.37
N LYS A 614 -22.09 -19.63 20.28
CA LYS A 614 -21.19 -19.48 21.42
C LYS A 614 -20.82 -18.02 21.60
N LYS A 615 -20.89 -17.56 22.85
CA LYS A 615 -20.39 -16.26 23.28
C LYS A 615 -18.87 -16.19 23.08
N VAL A 616 -18.37 -15.00 22.76
CA VAL A 616 -16.94 -14.71 22.62
C VAL A 616 -16.26 -14.90 23.98
N ALA A 617 -15.24 -15.77 24.00
CA ALA A 617 -14.38 -15.93 25.15
C ALA A 617 -13.37 -14.78 25.20
N LEU A 618 -13.72 -13.66 25.85
CA LEU A 618 -12.88 -12.45 25.88
C LEU A 618 -11.43 -12.69 26.35
N ILE A 619 -11.21 -13.70 27.19
CA ILE A 619 -9.88 -14.11 27.67
C ILE A 619 -8.95 -14.64 26.57
N THR A 620 -9.48 -15.09 25.42
CA THR A 620 -8.67 -15.62 24.31
C THR A 620 -8.14 -14.51 23.39
N GLY A 621 -8.48 -13.25 23.66
CA GLY A 621 -7.93 -12.11 22.93
C GLY A 621 -6.50 -11.76 23.36
N GLU A 622 -6.04 -10.63 22.87
CA GLU A 622 -4.80 -9.98 23.30
C GLU A 622 -5.14 -8.70 24.04
N GLY A 623 -4.43 -8.32 25.09
CA GLY A 623 -4.82 -7.14 25.85
C GLY A 623 -3.95 -6.90 27.05
N TYR A 624 -4.19 -5.78 27.72
CA TYR A 624 -3.50 -5.40 28.95
C TYR A 624 -4.47 -4.81 29.99
N ASN A 625 -4.14 -4.98 31.27
CA ASN A 625 -4.83 -4.43 32.44
C ASN A 625 -6.32 -4.78 32.55
N VAL A 626 -6.71 -5.99 32.13
CA VAL A 626 -8.08 -6.47 32.29
C VAL A 626 -8.15 -7.43 33.46
N TYR A 627 -9.10 -7.20 34.36
CA TYR A 627 -9.25 -7.95 35.60
C TYR A 627 -10.53 -8.80 35.57
N SER A 628 -10.64 -9.77 36.48
CA SER A 628 -11.90 -10.49 36.66
C SER A 628 -12.95 -9.58 37.30
N GLY A 629 -14.14 -9.53 36.70
CA GLY A 629 -15.33 -8.90 37.26
C GLY A 629 -16.36 -9.90 37.80
N ASP A 630 -16.00 -11.17 37.97
CA ASP A 630 -16.96 -12.25 38.30
C ASP A 630 -17.32 -12.35 39.79
N LYS A 631 -16.49 -11.78 40.68
CA LYS A 631 -16.63 -11.87 42.15
C LYS A 631 -17.09 -10.58 42.83
N ASP A 632 -17.36 -9.55 42.02
CA ASP A 632 -17.83 -8.22 42.43
C ASP A 632 -19.25 -8.02 41.91
#